data_AF-A0AAJ1T8Q4-F1
#
_entry.id   AF-A0AAJ1T8Q4-F1
#
_cell.length_a   1.000
_cell.length_b   1.000
_cell.length_c   1.000
_cell.angle_alpha   90.00
_cell.angle_beta   90.00
_cell.angle_gamma   90.00
#
_symmetry.space_group_name_H-M   'P 1'
#
loop_
_entity.id
_entity.type
_entity.pdbx_description
1 polymer ?
#
loop_
_entity_poly.entity_id
_entity_poly.type
_entity_poly.pdbx_seq_one_letter_code
_entity_poly.pdbx_strand_id
1 'polypeptide(L)' 'MLEVFGQFQAPEKVTVNKEEAFEKMKELFELKPYYVYDFEQKQYVLCGKLDCDYGVIASIGEVIALDDL' A
#
# COMPACT_ATOMS: atom_id res chain seq x y z
N MET A 1 33.16 5.95 -1.84
CA MET A 1 31.78 6.18 -2.34
C MET A 1 30.98 4.88 -2.54
N LEU A 2 31.61 3.75 -2.91
CA LEU A 2 30.95 2.43 -3.00
C LEU A 2 30.80 1.68 -1.66
N GLU A 3 31.60 2.00 -0.64
CA GLU A 3 31.60 1.31 0.66
C GLU A 3 30.29 1.49 1.45
N VAL A 4 29.54 2.55 1.18
CA VAL A 4 28.24 2.83 1.83
C VAL A 4 27.21 1.76 1.48
N PHE A 5 27.35 1.12 0.31
CA PHE A 5 26.41 0.07 -0.13
C PHE A 5 26.68 -1.30 0.50
N GLY A 6 27.85 -1.53 1.08
CA GLY A 6 28.19 -2.78 1.77
C GLY A 6 27.49 -2.96 3.13
N GLN A 7 26.82 -1.90 3.62
CA GLN A 7 26.05 -1.92 4.87
C GLN A 7 24.59 -2.33 4.67
N PHE A 8 24.10 -2.38 3.42
CA PHE A 8 22.74 -2.82 3.16
C PHE A 8 22.65 -4.35 3.25
N GLN A 9 21.73 -4.82 4.08
CA GLN A 9 21.43 -6.24 4.19
C GLN A 9 20.66 -6.69 2.95
N ALA A 10 20.90 -7.94 2.54
CA ALA A 10 20.08 -8.58 1.52
C ALA A 10 18.62 -8.63 2.02
N PRO A 11 17.63 -8.43 1.13
CA PRO A 11 16.23 -8.49 1.51
C PRO A 11 15.90 -9.87 2.08
N GLU A 12 15.04 -9.89 3.08
CA GLU A 12 14.53 -11.14 3.64
C GLU A 12 13.79 -11.95 2.57
N LYS A 13 13.79 -13.27 2.75
CA LYS A 13 13.09 -14.17 1.83
C LYS A 13 11.60 -13.87 1.89
N VAL A 14 10.99 -13.64 0.73
CA VAL A 14 9.53 -13.52 0.60
C VAL A 14 8.89 -14.85 0.97
N THR A 15 8.01 -14.82 1.96
CA THR A 15 7.27 -15.99 2.45
C THR A 15 5.79 -15.92 2.12
N VAL A 16 5.25 -14.72 1.89
CA VAL A 16 3.84 -14.46 1.60
C VAL A 16 3.64 -14.18 0.10
N ASN A 17 2.67 -14.86 -0.50
CA ASN A 17 2.26 -14.62 -1.88
C ASN A 17 1.21 -13.49 -1.97
N LYS A 18 0.89 -13.05 -3.19
CA LYS A 18 0.02 -11.90 -3.42
C LYS A 18 -1.41 -12.17 -2.97
N GLU A 19 -1.89 -13.39 -3.16
CA GLU A 19 -3.25 -13.81 -2.82
C GLU A 19 -3.47 -13.80 -1.31
N GLU A 20 -2.51 -14.36 -0.54
CA GLU A 20 -2.56 -14.35 0.92
C GLU A 20 -2.48 -12.93 1.49
N ALA A 21 -1.61 -12.08 0.92
CA ALA A 21 -1.53 -10.68 1.32
C ALA A 21 -2.85 -9.93 1.04
N PHE A 22 -3.46 -10.18 -0.13
CA PHE A 22 -4.73 -9.56 -0.49
C PHE A 22 -5.87 -9.97 0.47
N GLU A 23 -5.98 -11.25 0.82
CA GLU A 23 -7.01 -11.71 1.76
C GLU A 23 -6.86 -11.05 3.15
N LYS A 24 -5.62 -10.84 3.62
CA LYS A 24 -5.35 -10.11 4.88
C LYS A 24 -5.74 -8.63 4.83
N MET A 25 -5.62 -8.00 3.66
CA MET A 25 -5.90 -6.57 3.48
C MET A 25 -7.37 -6.26 3.17
N LYS A 26 -8.16 -7.27 2.78
CA LYS A 26 -9.50 -7.08 2.25
C LYS A 26 -10.45 -6.31 3.18
N GLU A 27 -10.35 -6.53 4.49
CA GLU A 27 -11.18 -5.86 5.49
C GLU A 27 -10.67 -4.46 5.87
N LEU A 28 -9.47 -4.07 5.40
CA LEU A 28 -8.81 -2.81 5.69
C LEU A 28 -8.96 -1.78 4.56
N PHE A 29 -9.59 -2.16 3.46
CA PHE A 29 -9.93 -1.22 2.39
C PHE A 29 -11.01 -0.25 2.86
N GLU A 30 -10.76 1.04 2.69
CA GLU A 30 -11.69 2.09 3.06
C GLU A 30 -12.26 2.76 1.82
N LEU A 31 -13.58 2.97 1.82
CA LEU A 31 -14.29 3.74 0.80
C LEU A 31 -14.71 5.08 1.40
N LYS A 32 -14.07 6.16 0.95
CA LYS A 32 -14.35 7.52 1.44
C LYS A 32 -14.86 8.42 0.31
N PRO A 33 -15.81 9.33 0.57
CA PRO A 33 -16.17 10.36 -0.40
C PRO A 33 -14.97 11.26 -0.71
N TYR A 34 -14.68 11.50 -1.99
CA TYR A 34 -13.56 12.31 -2.44
C TYR A 34 -13.91 13.08 -3.71
N TYR A 35 -13.52 14.35 -3.78
CA TYR A 35 -13.73 15.17 -4.96
C TYR A 35 -12.58 14.97 -5.96
N VAL A 36 -12.92 14.52 -7.15
CA VAL A 36 -11.96 14.37 -8.27
C VAL A 36 -12.29 15.41 -9.33
N TYR A 37 -11.26 16.03 -9.89
CA TYR A 37 -11.45 16.95 -11.01
C TYR A 37 -11.68 16.15 -12.30
N ASP A 38 -12.84 16.33 -12.90
CA ASP A 38 -13.20 15.74 -14.18
C ASP A 38 -12.88 16.72 -15.31
N PHE A 39 -11.96 16.32 -16.20
CA PHE A 39 -11.50 17.17 -17.30
C PHE A 39 -12.54 17.34 -18.41
N GLU A 40 -13.45 16.38 -18.59
CA GLU A 40 -14.51 16.46 -19.60
C GLU A 40 -15.60 17.44 -19.14
N GLN A 41 -15.97 17.38 -17.86
CA GLN A 41 -16.99 18.23 -17.24
C GLN A 41 -16.44 19.56 -16.72
N LYS A 42 -15.11 19.70 -16.64
CA LYS A 42 -14.38 20.88 -16.14
C LYS A 42 -14.79 21.29 -14.72
N GLN A 43 -15.16 20.33 -13.89
CA GLN A 43 -15.63 20.55 -12.52
C GLN A 43 -15.17 19.43 -11.58
N TYR A 44 -15.23 19.70 -10.28
CA TYR A 44 -15.04 18.67 -9.27
C TYR A 44 -16.32 17.85 -9.10
N VAL A 45 -16.19 16.54 -9.19
CA VAL A 45 -17.26 15.57 -8.99
C VAL A 45 -17.01 14.74 -7.75
N LEU A 46 -18.08 14.47 -6.99
CA LEU A 46 -18.02 13.63 -5.81
C LEU A 46 -17.96 12.16 -6.25
N CYS A 47 -16.86 11.50 -5.91
CA CYS A 47 -16.63 10.08 -6.19
C CYS A 47 -16.33 9.31 -4.89
N GLY A 48 -16.33 7.98 -4.98
CA GLY A 48 -15.77 7.13 -3.93
C GLY A 48 -14.28 6.89 -4.19
N LYS A 49 -13.42 7.23 -3.23
CA LYS A 49 -12.03 6.82 -3.21
C LYS A 49 -11.92 5.52 -2.44
N LEU A 50 -11.55 4.44 -3.12
CA LEU A 50 -11.16 3.17 -2.52
C LEU A 50 -9.66 3.23 -2.23
N ASP A 51 -9.28 3.14 -0.96
CA ASP A 51 -7.89 3.26 -0.52
C ASP A 51 -7.57 2.28 0.62
N CYS A 52 -6.29 2.14 0.97
CA CYS A 52 -5.86 1.38 2.15
C CYS A 52 -4.56 1.98 2.70
N ASP A 53 -4.57 2.35 3.97
CA ASP A 53 -3.40 2.91 4.66
C ASP A 53 -2.48 1.82 5.25
N TYR A 54 -2.69 0.55 4.88
CA TYR A 54 -1.96 -0.61 5.40
C TYR A 54 -1.24 -1.38 4.29
N GLY A 55 -0.18 -2.09 4.66
CA GLY A 55 0.55 -3.01 3.80
C GLY A 55 0.88 -4.32 4.53
N VAL A 56 1.32 -5.34 3.78
CA VAL A 56 1.77 -6.62 4.34
C VAL A 56 3.27 -6.77 4.16
N ILE A 57 3.99 -7.03 5.25
CA ILE A 57 5.43 -7.31 5.22
C ILE A 57 5.66 -8.67 4.54
N ALA A 58 6.32 -8.67 3.38
CA ALA A 58 6.43 -9.85 2.52
C ALA A 58 7.19 -11.04 3.14
N SER A 59 8.03 -10.80 4.14
CA SER A 59 8.86 -11.83 4.80
C SER A 59 8.22 -12.49 6.01
N ILE A 60 7.31 -11.81 6.71
CA ILE A 60 6.66 -12.33 7.94
C ILE A 60 5.13 -12.37 7.84
N GLY A 61 4.54 -11.68 6.87
CA GLY A 61 3.10 -11.67 6.63
C GLY A 61 2.28 -10.85 7.60
N GLU A 62 2.93 -9.95 8.36
CA GLU A 62 2.30 -9.00 9.28
C GLU A 62 1.73 -7.82 8.51
N VAL A 63 0.57 -7.33 8.95
CA VAL A 63 -0.05 -6.11 8.44
C VAL A 63 0.50 -4.93 9.23
N ILE A 64 1.00 -3.91 8.53
CA ILE A 64 1.56 -2.69 9.12
C ILE A 64 0.89 -1.46 8.50
N ALA A 65 0.70 -0.40 9.29
CA ALA A 65 0.31 0.89 8.75
C ALA A 65 1.46 1.45 7.90
N LEU A 66 1.15 1.99 6.73
CA LEU A 66 2.17 2.53 5.83
C LEU A 66 2.88 3.76 6.44
N ASP A 67 2.23 4.45 7.37
CA ASP A 67 2.80 5.56 8.14
C ASP A 67 3.83 5.12 9.20
N ASP A 68 3.83 3.83 9.59
CA ASP A 68 4.75 3.26 10.59
C ASP A 68 6.01 2.64 9.96
N LEU A 69 6.15 2.72 8.63
CA LEU A 69 7.30 2.18 7.87
C LEU A 69 8.43 3.20 7.72
#